data_AF-A0A4Z1NQN0-F1
#
_entry.id   AF-A0A4Z1NQN0-F1
#
_cell.length_a   1.000
_cell.length_b   1.000
_cell.length_c   1.000
_cell.angle_alpha   90.00
_cell.angle_beta   90.00
_cell.angle_gamma   90.00
#
_symmetry.space_group_name_H-M   'P 1'
#
loop_
_entity.id
_entity.type
_entity.pdbx_description
1 polymer ?
#
loop_
_entity_poly.entity_id
_entity_poly.type
_entity_poly.pdbx_seq_one_letter_code
_entity_poly.pdbx_strand_id
1 'polypeptide(L)'
;MEIRRQYLPLIPAIFSFIAWILTFVLLFAGKGPGVLDEYPILTLNTSRIGDNLIANLQSSTKPQDPLASLINNLTQPLTSTAQPAINNATDSLTSKLGIQDFYAFYVLDYCEGKYVPSPTAPNAKMKITKCSSRKEFYHFDPEKALQKSLDESGLPVSLDQLDLGEEIKEGFNLIKFAFTAILVLFVLTILSTFGTLVVSGIWCTNWGDDRRSIIIAETVLSSLAFGLLFLASLVGSIMSIKGSSVLNSLGKSISLSADKGSRVLGVAWTATVFMLFVVLMASGAWLEKRRRSKKIFEIYPYRGDKGNDTFWTGSAYGDRVGIVGNDVLAMEFRDDQRWRKNERQRQ
;
A
#
# COMPACT_ATOMS: atom_id res chain seq x y z
N MET A 1 -10.48 -19.24 32.41
CA MET A 1 -9.28 -18.92 31.58
C MET A 1 -9.44 -19.44 30.14
N GLU A 2 -10.24 -20.47 29.88
CA GLU A 2 -10.55 -20.97 28.52
C GLU A 2 -11.32 -20.01 27.62
N ILE A 3 -12.28 -19.25 28.16
CA ILE A 3 -13.07 -18.27 27.37
C ILE A 3 -12.16 -17.20 26.74
N ARG A 4 -11.13 -16.74 27.46
CA ARG A 4 -10.14 -15.75 26.95
C ARG A 4 -9.30 -16.31 25.78
N ARG A 5 -9.16 -17.64 25.68
CA ARG A 5 -8.34 -18.32 24.67
C ARG A 5 -9.09 -18.56 23.36
N GLN A 6 -10.42 -18.58 23.39
CA GLN A 6 -11.27 -18.82 22.22
C GLN A 6 -11.47 -17.56 21.37
N TYR A 7 -11.46 -16.37 21.96
CA TYR A 7 -11.59 -15.10 21.24
C TYR A 7 -10.26 -14.47 20.79
N LEU A 8 -9.13 -15.03 21.22
CA LEU A 8 -7.79 -14.56 20.86
C LEU A 8 -7.54 -14.46 19.33
N PRO A 9 -7.98 -15.41 18.47
CA PRO A 9 -7.77 -15.32 17.02
C PRO A 9 -8.77 -14.39 16.31
N LEU A 10 -9.87 -14.00 16.96
CA LEU A 10 -10.89 -13.13 16.36
C LEU A 10 -10.37 -11.71 16.12
N ILE A 11 -9.52 -11.22 17.02
CA ILE A 11 -8.96 -9.87 16.96
C ILE A 11 -8.01 -9.72 15.75
N PRO A 12 -7.00 -10.59 15.53
CA PRO A 12 -6.22 -10.62 14.30
C PRO A 12 -7.08 -10.68 13.03
N ALA A 13 -8.09 -11.55 13.00
CA ALA A 13 -8.98 -11.69 11.85
C ALA A 13 -9.69 -10.37 11.49
N ILE A 14 -10.23 -9.65 12.49
CA ILE A 14 -10.90 -8.36 12.27
C ILE A 14 -9.91 -7.31 11.74
N PHE A 15 -8.73 -7.19 12.35
CA PHE A 15 -7.74 -6.21 11.89
C PHE A 15 -7.21 -6.52 10.50
N SER A 16 -6.93 -7.79 10.19
CA SER A 16 -6.59 -8.23 8.84
C SER A 16 -7.70 -7.93 7.84
N PHE A 17 -8.97 -8.08 8.23
CA PHE A 17 -10.11 -7.83 7.34
C PHE A 17 -10.24 -6.34 7.01
N ILE A 18 -10.11 -5.49 8.04
CA ILE A 18 -10.10 -4.03 7.86
C ILE A 18 -8.92 -3.63 6.97
N ALA A 19 -7.70 -4.11 7.26
CA ALA A 19 -6.52 -3.79 6.47
C ALA A 19 -6.65 -4.27 5.00
N TRP A 20 -7.25 -5.43 4.78
CA TRP A 20 -7.54 -5.96 3.45
C TRP A 20 -8.49 -5.02 2.69
N ILE A 21 -9.61 -4.62 3.31
CA ILE A 21 -10.56 -3.66 2.71
C ILE A 21 -9.87 -2.33 2.39
N LEU A 22 -9.09 -1.78 3.33
CA LEU A 22 -8.39 -0.51 3.11
C LEU A 22 -7.41 -0.61 1.93
N THR A 23 -6.72 -1.74 1.78
CA THR A 23 -5.81 -1.96 0.65
C THR A 23 -6.56 -2.04 -0.68
N PHE A 24 -7.74 -2.67 -0.70
CA PHE A 24 -8.64 -2.66 -1.87
C PHE A 24 -9.13 -1.25 -2.20
N VAL A 25 -9.54 -0.49 -1.19
CA VAL A 25 -9.98 0.91 -1.35
C VAL A 25 -8.86 1.75 -1.97
N LEU A 26 -7.61 1.60 -1.51
CA LEU A 26 -6.45 2.29 -2.08
C LEU A 26 -6.16 1.88 -3.52
N LEU A 27 -6.26 0.59 -3.84
CA LEU A 27 -6.00 0.08 -5.18
C LEU A 27 -7.06 0.49 -6.20
N PHE A 28 -8.32 0.58 -5.78
CA PHE A 28 -9.47 0.89 -6.65
C PHE A 28 -10.04 2.30 -6.48
N ALA A 29 -9.34 3.18 -5.77
CA ALA A 29 -9.64 4.61 -5.75
C ALA A 29 -9.57 5.16 -7.19
N GLY A 30 -10.49 6.06 -7.56
CA GLY A 30 -10.49 6.66 -8.90
C GLY A 30 -11.19 5.85 -9.99
N LYS A 31 -11.78 4.68 -9.67
CA LYS A 31 -12.44 3.80 -10.65
C LYS A 31 -13.51 4.51 -11.51
N GLY A 32 -14.10 5.60 -11.01
CA GLY A 32 -15.02 6.44 -11.76
C GLY A 32 -15.43 7.67 -10.96
N PRO A 33 -16.18 8.59 -11.58
CA PRO A 33 -16.60 9.83 -10.93
C PRO A 33 -17.44 9.57 -9.67
N GLY A 34 -17.12 10.23 -8.57
CA GLY A 34 -17.82 10.09 -7.29
C GLY A 34 -17.38 8.88 -6.45
N VAL A 35 -16.40 8.10 -6.91
CA VAL A 35 -15.88 6.93 -6.20
C VAL A 35 -14.50 7.24 -5.66
N LEU A 36 -14.44 7.60 -4.37
CA LEU A 36 -13.19 7.85 -3.63
C LEU A 36 -12.34 8.99 -4.23
N ASP A 37 -13.01 10.01 -4.77
CA ASP A 37 -12.41 11.19 -5.42
C ASP A 37 -11.42 11.97 -4.53
N GLU A 38 -11.50 11.78 -3.21
CA GLU A 38 -10.65 12.45 -2.22
C GLU A 38 -9.34 11.71 -1.94
N TYR A 39 -9.10 10.59 -2.62
CA TYR A 39 -7.96 9.71 -2.41
C TYR A 39 -7.01 9.61 -3.62
N PRO A 40 -6.58 10.72 -4.25
CA PRO A 40 -5.50 10.68 -5.23
C PRO A 40 -4.14 10.67 -4.54
N ILE A 41 -3.14 10.02 -5.17
CA ILE A 41 -1.74 10.02 -4.72
C ILE A 41 -1.11 11.39 -4.99
N LEU A 42 -1.39 11.95 -6.16
CA LEU A 42 -0.92 13.25 -6.61
C LEU A 42 -2.07 13.97 -7.31
N THR A 43 -2.20 15.26 -7.07
CA THR A 43 -3.14 16.11 -7.81
C THR A 43 -2.37 17.22 -8.49
N LEU A 44 -2.55 17.36 -9.79
CA LEU A 44 -2.00 18.44 -10.60
C LEU A 44 -3.11 19.46 -10.87
N ASN A 45 -2.92 20.67 -10.37
CA ASN A 45 -3.76 21.81 -10.65
C ASN A 45 -3.23 22.54 -11.90
N THR A 46 -4.08 22.57 -12.91
CA THR A 46 -3.86 23.18 -14.23
C THR A 46 -4.76 24.40 -14.44
N SER A 47 -5.54 24.82 -13.44
CA SER A 47 -6.56 25.86 -13.58
C SER A 47 -6.01 27.26 -13.86
N ARG A 48 -4.72 27.47 -13.65
CA ARG A 48 -4.01 28.74 -13.86
C ARG A 48 -3.01 28.67 -15.00
N ILE A 49 -3.05 27.59 -15.79
CA ILE A 49 -2.12 27.40 -16.90
C ILE A 49 -2.24 28.61 -17.84
N GLY A 50 -1.12 29.31 -18.10
CA GLY A 50 -1.12 30.53 -18.91
C GLY A 50 -0.92 31.85 -18.15
N ASP A 51 -1.23 31.92 -16.86
CA ASP A 51 -1.18 33.18 -16.10
C ASP A 51 0.25 33.78 -16.09
N ASN A 52 1.27 32.95 -15.83
CA ASN A 52 2.67 33.38 -15.82
C ASN A 52 3.29 33.49 -17.22
N LEU A 53 2.72 32.82 -18.22
CA LEU A 53 3.16 32.94 -19.61
C LEU A 53 2.92 34.37 -20.13
N ILE A 54 1.73 34.91 -19.85
CA ILE A 54 1.35 36.27 -20.26
C ILE A 54 2.15 37.33 -19.49
N ALA A 55 2.37 37.12 -18.19
CA ALA A 55 3.20 38.01 -17.38
C ALA A 55 4.66 38.04 -17.86
N ASN A 56 5.24 36.88 -18.17
CA ASN A 56 6.60 36.78 -18.70
C ASN A 56 6.73 37.35 -20.12
N LEU A 57 5.70 37.24 -20.96
CA LEU A 57 5.64 37.89 -22.27
C LEU A 57 5.62 39.42 -22.15
N GLN A 58 4.94 39.96 -21.13
CA GLN A 58 4.93 41.40 -20.84
C GLN A 58 6.26 41.90 -20.23
N SER A 59 7.03 41.03 -19.56
CA SER A 59 8.29 41.38 -18.91
C SER A 59 9.55 40.92 -19.66
N SER A 60 9.44 40.45 -20.90
CA SER A 60 10.53 39.76 -21.61
C SER A 60 11.63 40.72 -22.06
N THR A 61 12.56 40.98 -21.13
CA THR A 61 13.92 41.43 -21.39
C THR A 61 14.91 40.42 -20.80
N LYS A 62 14.83 39.13 -21.20
CA LYS A 62 15.99 38.19 -21.18
C LYS A 62 15.69 36.83 -21.84
N PRO A 63 16.51 36.37 -22.80
CA PRO A 63 16.32 35.10 -23.49
C PRO A 63 17.29 34.02 -23.00
N GLN A 64 16.94 33.21 -21.99
CA GLN A 64 17.74 32.01 -21.66
C GLN A 64 16.97 30.74 -21.24
N ASP A 65 15.63 30.73 -21.25
CA ASP A 65 14.87 29.50 -20.95
C ASP A 65 14.46 28.75 -22.23
N PRO A 66 14.71 27.43 -22.36
CA PRO A 66 14.32 26.63 -23.53
C PRO A 66 12.80 26.62 -23.75
N LEU A 67 12.02 26.68 -22.66
CA LEU A 67 10.57 26.82 -22.69
C LEU A 67 10.13 28.17 -23.29
N ALA A 68 10.92 29.24 -23.12
CA ALA A 68 10.61 30.56 -23.68
C ALA A 68 10.69 30.57 -25.22
N SER A 69 11.56 29.75 -25.82
CA SER A 69 11.65 29.62 -27.29
C SER A 69 10.40 28.94 -27.89
N LEU A 70 9.89 27.94 -27.19
CA LEU A 70 8.68 27.18 -27.51
C LEU A 70 7.43 28.09 -27.40
N ILE A 71 7.39 28.89 -26.34
CA ILE A 71 6.36 29.90 -26.11
C ILE A 71 6.40 30.97 -27.20
N ASN A 72 7.58 31.50 -27.54
CA ASN A 72 7.71 32.53 -28.56
C ASN A 72 7.20 32.04 -29.92
N ASN A 73 7.47 30.79 -30.31
CA ASN A 73 6.93 30.22 -31.55
C ASN A 73 5.42 29.96 -31.51
N LEU A 74 4.87 29.53 -30.37
CA LEU A 74 3.42 29.34 -30.20
C LEU A 74 2.64 30.67 -30.11
N THR A 75 3.30 31.76 -29.72
CA THR A 75 2.65 33.07 -29.50
C THR A 75 2.73 33.99 -30.72
N GLN A 76 3.57 33.69 -31.73
CA GLN A 76 3.66 34.41 -33.00
C GLN A 76 2.29 34.62 -33.72
N PRO A 77 1.31 33.71 -33.65
CA PRO A 77 -0.02 33.95 -34.22
C PRO A 77 -0.95 34.83 -33.37
N LEU A 78 -0.62 35.06 -32.08
CA LEU A 78 -1.53 35.69 -31.09
C LEU A 78 -1.19 37.16 -30.80
N THR A 79 0.03 37.62 -31.13
CA THR A 79 0.52 38.97 -30.81
C THR A 79 -0.02 40.10 -31.69
N SER A 80 -0.82 39.82 -32.71
CA SER A 80 -1.37 40.86 -33.61
C SER A 80 -2.69 41.49 -33.15
N THR A 81 -3.27 41.06 -32.02
CA THR A 81 -4.59 41.58 -31.60
C THR A 81 -4.73 41.85 -30.08
N ALA A 82 -4.53 43.13 -29.73
CA ALA A 82 -5.22 43.93 -28.71
C ALA A 82 -5.22 43.50 -27.21
N GLN A 83 -4.67 44.43 -26.41
CA GLN A 83 -4.55 44.46 -24.94
C GLN A 83 -5.83 44.27 -24.08
N PRO A 84 -7.08 44.50 -24.53
CA PRO A 84 -8.28 44.17 -23.73
C PRO A 84 -8.87 42.76 -24.00
N ALA A 85 -8.33 42.00 -24.96
CA ALA A 85 -8.84 40.66 -25.32
C ALA A 85 -8.15 39.51 -24.57
N ILE A 86 -7.16 39.82 -23.72
CA ILE A 86 -6.18 38.85 -23.20
C ILE A 86 -6.77 37.94 -22.11
N ASN A 87 -7.66 38.43 -21.24
CA ASN A 87 -8.34 37.57 -20.26
C ASN A 87 -9.27 36.55 -20.94
N ASN A 88 -9.94 36.97 -22.03
CA ASN A 88 -10.73 36.06 -22.86
C ASN A 88 -9.83 35.12 -23.68
N ALA A 89 -8.59 35.50 -23.96
CA ALA A 89 -7.63 34.69 -24.70
C ALA A 89 -7.17 33.47 -23.87
N THR A 90 -6.91 33.62 -22.56
CA THR A 90 -6.56 32.51 -21.66
C THR A 90 -7.70 31.49 -21.56
N ASP A 91 -8.94 31.94 -21.36
CA ASP A 91 -10.12 31.06 -21.36
C ASP A 91 -10.35 30.42 -22.74
N SER A 92 -10.06 31.14 -23.83
CA SER A 92 -10.15 30.62 -25.20
C SER A 92 -9.04 29.62 -25.55
N LEU A 93 -7.86 29.74 -24.91
CA LEU A 93 -6.72 28.87 -25.14
C LEU A 93 -6.92 27.54 -24.41
N THR A 94 -7.36 27.59 -23.14
CA THR A 94 -7.70 26.38 -22.35
C THR A 94 -8.89 25.62 -22.96
N SER A 95 -9.90 26.34 -23.48
CA SER A 95 -11.02 25.70 -24.19
C SER A 95 -10.68 25.18 -25.58
N LYS A 96 -9.68 25.76 -26.28
CA LYS A 96 -9.16 25.23 -27.57
C LYS A 96 -8.17 24.08 -27.40
N LEU A 97 -7.41 24.05 -26.30
CA LEU A 97 -6.46 22.98 -25.98
C LEU A 97 -7.15 21.78 -25.30
N GLY A 98 -8.39 21.94 -24.82
CA GLY A 98 -9.16 20.86 -24.20
C GLY A 98 -8.61 20.41 -22.83
N ILE A 99 -7.79 21.24 -22.18
CA ILE A 99 -7.15 20.93 -20.90
C ILE A 99 -8.17 21.17 -19.77
N GLN A 100 -8.25 20.23 -18.81
CA GLN A 100 -9.12 20.36 -17.64
C GLN A 100 -8.46 21.19 -16.52
N ASP A 101 -9.23 21.63 -15.53
CA ASP A 101 -8.71 22.48 -14.44
C ASP A 101 -7.80 21.71 -13.46
N PHE A 102 -8.01 20.40 -13.32
CA PHE A 102 -7.13 19.54 -12.55
C PHE A 102 -7.08 18.11 -13.08
N TYR A 103 -5.99 17.42 -12.74
CA TYR A 103 -5.75 16.00 -12.97
C TYR A 103 -5.38 15.33 -11.66
N ALA A 104 -6.10 14.28 -11.28
CA ALA A 104 -5.90 13.50 -10.07
C ALA A 104 -5.39 12.10 -10.44
N PHE A 105 -4.23 11.72 -9.90
CA PHE A 105 -3.56 10.44 -10.20
C PHE A 105 -3.80 9.42 -9.09
N TYR A 106 -4.27 8.25 -9.45
CA TYR A 106 -4.48 7.09 -8.57
C TYR A 106 -3.51 5.96 -8.92
N VAL A 107 -3.61 4.82 -8.25
CA VAL A 107 -2.71 3.67 -8.49
C VAL A 107 -2.88 3.08 -9.89
N LEU A 108 -4.13 2.99 -10.37
CA LEU A 108 -4.48 2.28 -11.60
C LEU A 108 -4.93 3.20 -12.75
N ASP A 109 -5.31 4.43 -12.44
CA ASP A 109 -5.90 5.35 -13.39
C ASP A 109 -5.58 6.81 -13.00
N TYR A 110 -5.97 7.72 -13.88
CA TYR A 110 -6.01 9.14 -13.60
C TYR A 110 -7.38 9.68 -13.96
N CYS A 111 -7.83 10.69 -13.24
CA CYS A 111 -9.07 11.38 -13.50
C CYS A 111 -8.82 12.85 -13.77
N GLU A 112 -9.65 13.43 -14.61
CA GLU A 112 -9.64 14.84 -14.96
C GLU A 112 -10.95 15.49 -14.53
N GLY A 113 -10.91 16.79 -14.22
CA GLY A 113 -12.07 17.47 -13.66
C GLY A 113 -11.95 18.99 -13.60
N LYS A 114 -13.02 19.60 -13.07
CA LYS A 114 -13.16 21.05 -12.94
C LYS A 114 -13.40 21.50 -11.51
N TYR A 115 -12.99 22.72 -11.17
CA TYR A 115 -13.34 23.31 -9.88
C TYR A 115 -14.71 23.98 -9.93
N VAL A 116 -15.60 23.61 -9.01
CA VAL A 116 -16.96 24.15 -8.92
C VAL A 116 -17.09 25.00 -7.64
N PRO A 117 -17.66 26.21 -7.69
CA PRO A 117 -18.27 26.89 -8.85
C PRO A 117 -17.25 27.55 -9.80
N SER A 118 -16.05 27.87 -9.33
CA SER A 118 -14.96 28.45 -10.13
C SER A 118 -13.62 28.15 -9.45
N PRO A 119 -12.50 28.00 -10.19
CA PRO A 119 -11.16 27.80 -9.61
C PRO A 119 -10.68 28.93 -8.68
N THR A 120 -11.23 30.14 -8.84
CA THR A 120 -10.86 31.32 -8.04
C THR A 120 -11.76 31.52 -6.81
N ALA A 121 -12.80 30.70 -6.64
CA ALA A 121 -13.72 30.82 -5.52
C ALA A 121 -13.09 30.30 -4.21
N PRO A 122 -13.35 30.95 -3.05
CA PRO A 122 -12.79 30.53 -1.76
C PRO A 122 -13.29 29.16 -1.27
N ASN A 123 -14.39 28.66 -1.85
CA ASN A 123 -15.01 27.36 -1.58
C ASN A 123 -14.99 26.43 -2.80
N ALA A 124 -14.02 26.62 -3.71
CA ALA A 124 -13.84 25.77 -4.89
C ALA A 124 -13.65 24.30 -4.48
N LYS A 125 -14.51 23.42 -4.98
CA LYS A 125 -14.40 21.97 -4.81
C LYS A 125 -14.07 21.30 -6.13
N MET A 126 -13.20 20.30 -6.07
CA MET A 126 -12.89 19.45 -7.21
C MET A 126 -14.13 18.63 -7.59
N LYS A 127 -14.51 18.66 -8.86
CA LYS A 127 -15.53 17.79 -9.44
C LYS A 127 -14.90 17.00 -10.59
N ILE A 128 -14.78 15.70 -10.40
CA ILE A 128 -14.28 14.79 -11.44
C ILE A 128 -15.33 14.69 -12.55
N THR A 129 -14.87 14.82 -13.80
CA THR A 129 -15.73 14.73 -15.00
C THR A 129 -15.49 13.43 -15.75
N LYS A 130 -14.24 13.03 -15.93
CA LYS A 130 -13.86 11.84 -16.69
C LYS A 130 -12.64 11.17 -16.06
N CYS A 131 -12.58 9.85 -16.17
CA CYS A 131 -11.42 9.05 -15.75
C CYS A 131 -10.90 8.23 -16.93
N SER A 132 -9.60 7.93 -16.89
CA SER A 132 -8.93 7.12 -17.91
C SER A 132 -9.25 5.63 -17.76
N SER A 133 -8.88 4.84 -18.77
CA SER A 133 -8.99 3.39 -18.69
C SER A 133 -7.86 2.80 -17.84
N ARG A 134 -8.18 1.91 -16.91
CA ARG A 134 -7.23 1.26 -15.97
C ARG A 134 -6.08 0.46 -16.60
N LYS A 135 -6.13 0.21 -17.91
CA LYS A 135 -5.08 -0.52 -18.65
C LYS A 135 -3.95 0.40 -19.14
N GLU A 136 -4.16 1.71 -19.13
CA GLU A 136 -3.23 2.67 -19.74
C GLU A 136 -2.14 3.13 -18.76
N PHE A 137 -2.39 3.07 -17.45
CA PHE A 137 -1.47 3.63 -16.46
C PHE A 137 -0.22 2.77 -16.21
N TYR A 138 -0.31 1.44 -16.33
CA TYR A 138 0.85 0.54 -16.16
C TYR A 138 1.92 0.72 -17.25
N HIS A 139 1.52 1.17 -18.44
CA HIS A 139 2.43 1.47 -19.56
C HIS A 139 2.67 2.97 -19.74
N PHE A 140 2.20 3.80 -18.81
CA PHE A 140 2.33 5.23 -18.92
C PHE A 140 3.81 5.61 -18.75
N ASP A 141 4.42 5.98 -19.87
CA ASP A 141 5.77 6.48 -19.93
C ASP A 141 5.68 8.01 -20.06
N PRO A 142 5.94 8.78 -18.97
CA PRO A 142 5.76 10.23 -18.99
C PRO A 142 6.61 10.89 -20.09
N GLU A 143 7.77 10.31 -20.40
CA GLU A 143 8.64 10.75 -21.49
C GLU A 143 7.97 10.58 -22.86
N LYS A 144 7.35 9.42 -23.13
CA LYS A 144 6.66 9.17 -24.41
C LYS A 144 5.36 9.97 -24.53
N ALA A 145 4.64 10.15 -23.42
CA ALA A 145 3.45 10.98 -23.39
C ALA A 145 3.79 12.45 -23.69
N LEU A 146 4.90 12.93 -23.12
CA LEU A 146 5.40 14.27 -23.41
C LEU A 146 5.90 14.36 -24.86
N GLN A 147 6.68 13.41 -25.36
CA GLN A 147 7.17 13.41 -26.75
C GLN A 147 6.02 13.40 -27.76
N LYS A 148 5.02 12.55 -27.53
CA LYS A 148 3.81 12.48 -28.36
C LYS A 148 3.10 13.83 -28.39
N SER A 149 3.00 14.51 -27.25
CA SER A 149 2.39 15.85 -27.17
C SER A 149 3.24 16.89 -27.93
N LEU A 150 4.56 16.79 -27.91
CA LEU A 150 5.46 17.66 -28.68
C LEU A 150 5.34 17.41 -30.20
N ASP A 151 5.29 16.14 -30.61
CA ASP A 151 5.15 15.73 -32.01
C ASP A 151 3.81 16.19 -32.59
N GLU A 152 2.72 16.03 -31.81
CA GLU A 152 1.38 16.49 -32.17
C GLU A 152 1.27 18.02 -32.20
N SER A 153 2.13 18.72 -31.46
CA SER A 153 2.22 20.19 -31.49
C SER A 153 2.92 20.73 -32.74
N GLY A 154 3.48 19.86 -33.60
CA GLY A 154 4.13 20.24 -34.87
C GLY A 154 5.45 21.00 -34.70
N LEU A 155 6.03 20.99 -33.49
CA LEU A 155 7.31 21.61 -33.19
C LEU A 155 8.43 20.59 -33.41
N PRO A 156 9.48 20.92 -34.18
CA PRO A 156 10.58 19.99 -34.48
C PRO A 156 11.58 19.92 -33.33
N VAL A 157 11.11 19.68 -32.11
CA VAL A 157 11.92 19.67 -30.89
C VAL A 157 11.75 18.33 -30.20
N SER A 158 12.86 17.59 -30.04
CA SER A 158 12.87 16.35 -29.25
C SER A 158 13.09 16.66 -27.76
N LEU A 159 12.56 15.82 -26.86
CA LEU A 159 12.77 15.97 -25.41
C LEU A 159 14.24 16.07 -25.02
N ASP A 160 15.11 15.44 -25.80
CA ASP A 160 16.57 15.40 -25.57
C ASP A 160 17.21 16.79 -25.70
N GLN A 161 16.62 17.67 -26.52
CA GLN A 161 17.08 19.03 -26.77
C GLN A 161 16.52 20.04 -25.76
N LEU A 162 15.52 19.64 -24.96
CA LEU A 162 14.83 20.55 -24.03
C LEU A 162 15.62 20.84 -22.75
N ASP A 163 16.81 20.24 -22.58
CA ASP A 163 17.65 20.28 -21.37
C ASP A 163 16.82 20.31 -20.08
N LEU A 164 15.91 19.34 -19.97
CA LEU A 164 15.22 19.08 -18.71
C LEU A 164 16.31 18.66 -17.72
N GLY A 165 16.69 19.59 -16.84
CA GLY A 165 17.80 19.40 -15.91
C GLY A 165 17.72 18.05 -15.19
N GLU A 166 18.88 17.52 -14.79
CA GLU A 166 19.03 16.14 -14.29
C GLU A 166 18.00 15.75 -13.22
N GLU A 167 17.61 16.69 -12.35
CA GLU A 167 16.61 16.50 -11.29
C GLU A 167 15.22 16.11 -11.82
N ILE A 168 14.81 16.63 -12.98
CA ILE A 168 13.51 16.32 -13.60
C ILE A 168 13.53 14.92 -14.21
N LYS A 169 14.62 14.57 -14.90
CA LYS A 169 14.80 13.24 -15.50
C LYS A 169 14.84 12.15 -14.43
N GLU A 170 15.55 12.40 -13.33
CA GLU A 170 15.54 11.50 -12.17
C GLU A 170 14.12 11.39 -11.58
N GLY A 171 13.41 12.51 -11.46
CA GLY A 171 12.03 12.57 -11.00
C GLY A 171 11.07 11.73 -11.84
N PHE A 172 11.13 11.81 -13.18
CA PHE A 172 10.28 11.02 -14.07
C PHE A 172 10.55 9.53 -13.97
N ASN A 173 11.82 9.13 -13.90
CA ASN A 173 12.20 7.75 -13.70
C ASN A 173 11.72 7.22 -12.33
N LEU A 174 11.86 8.03 -11.27
CA LEU A 174 11.37 7.70 -9.94
C LEU A 174 9.85 7.49 -9.94
N ILE A 175 9.11 8.39 -10.61
CA ILE A 175 7.64 8.31 -10.73
C ILE A 175 7.20 7.01 -11.39
N LYS A 176 7.80 6.68 -12.53
CA LYS A 176 7.51 5.46 -13.32
C LYS A 176 7.78 4.19 -12.52
N PHE A 177 8.95 4.11 -11.89
CA PHE A 177 9.33 2.97 -11.07
C PHE A 177 8.42 2.85 -9.84
N ALA A 178 8.11 3.98 -9.18
CA ALA A 178 7.27 4.00 -8.00
C ALA A 178 5.86 3.49 -8.26
N PHE A 179 5.18 3.92 -9.33
CA PHE A 179 3.84 3.44 -9.66
C PHE A 179 3.81 1.93 -9.94
N THR A 180 4.79 1.44 -10.71
CA THR A 180 4.94 0.00 -11.00
C THR A 180 5.16 -0.79 -9.71
N ALA A 181 6.07 -0.32 -8.86
CA ALA A 181 6.37 -0.97 -7.58
C ALA A 181 5.15 -0.96 -6.64
N ILE A 182 4.46 0.17 -6.49
CA ILE A 182 3.25 0.30 -5.65
C ILE A 182 2.16 -0.67 -6.10
N LEU A 183 1.91 -0.78 -7.41
CA LEU A 183 0.93 -1.71 -7.95
C LEU A 183 1.27 -3.16 -7.59
N VAL A 184 2.50 -3.59 -7.87
CA VAL A 184 2.95 -4.96 -7.56
C VAL A 184 2.88 -5.24 -6.06
N LEU A 185 3.35 -4.31 -5.23
CA LEU A 185 3.34 -4.43 -3.78
C LEU A 185 1.90 -4.54 -3.25
N PHE A 186 0.96 -3.70 -3.70
CA PHE A 186 -0.43 -3.79 -3.25
C PHE A 186 -1.11 -5.11 -3.67
N VAL A 187 -0.85 -5.61 -4.87
CA VAL A 187 -1.38 -6.91 -5.31
C VAL A 187 -0.85 -8.03 -4.41
N LEU A 188 0.46 -8.07 -4.15
CA LEU A 188 1.07 -9.05 -3.26
C LEU A 188 0.56 -8.92 -1.81
N THR A 189 0.38 -7.69 -1.33
CA THR A 189 -0.23 -7.43 -0.01
C THR A 189 -1.64 -7.99 0.04
N ILE A 190 -2.49 -7.75 -0.97
CA ILE A 190 -3.86 -8.26 -1.01
C ILE A 190 -3.90 -9.79 -0.93
N LEU A 191 -3.04 -10.46 -1.71
CA LEU A 191 -2.95 -11.92 -1.72
C LEU A 191 -2.47 -12.46 -0.37
N SER A 192 -1.41 -11.86 0.19
CA SER A 192 -0.85 -12.27 1.47
C SER A 192 -1.84 -12.05 2.62
N THR A 193 -2.48 -10.87 2.70
CA THR A 193 -3.47 -10.56 3.74
C THR A 193 -4.72 -11.41 3.62
N PHE A 194 -5.16 -11.74 2.39
CA PHE A 194 -6.26 -12.70 2.19
C PHE A 194 -5.90 -14.08 2.72
N GLY A 195 -4.68 -14.56 2.45
CA GLY A 195 -4.22 -15.81 3.02
C GLY A 195 -4.16 -15.76 4.56
N THR A 196 -3.75 -14.64 5.16
CA THR A 196 -3.82 -14.44 6.62
C THR A 196 -5.26 -14.57 7.11
N LEU A 197 -6.24 -13.97 6.44
CA LEU A 197 -7.66 -14.11 6.79
C LEU A 197 -8.15 -15.55 6.78
N VAL A 198 -7.75 -16.33 5.77
CA VAL A 198 -8.13 -17.74 5.66
C VAL A 198 -7.52 -18.56 6.81
N VAL A 199 -6.22 -18.36 7.11
CA VAL A 199 -5.55 -19.05 8.21
C VAL A 199 -6.16 -18.67 9.57
N SER A 200 -6.48 -17.39 9.77
CA SER A 200 -7.18 -16.89 10.95
C SER A 200 -8.57 -17.52 11.12
N GLY A 201 -9.32 -17.67 10.03
CA GLY A 201 -10.61 -18.37 10.01
C GLY A 201 -10.50 -19.85 10.41
N ILE A 202 -9.51 -20.56 9.88
CA ILE A 202 -9.24 -21.96 10.24
C ILE A 202 -8.92 -22.07 11.73
N TRP A 203 -8.11 -21.15 12.27
CA TRP A 203 -7.80 -21.11 13.70
C TRP A 203 -9.07 -21.00 14.56
N CYS A 204 -10.04 -20.16 14.17
CA CYS A 204 -11.30 -20.01 14.91
C CYS A 204 -12.14 -21.29 14.99
N THR A 205 -12.07 -22.18 14.00
CA THR A 205 -12.90 -23.40 13.93
C THR A 205 -12.40 -24.58 14.78
N ASN A 206 -11.28 -24.43 15.50
CA ASN A 206 -10.65 -25.50 16.29
C ASN A 206 -10.35 -26.78 15.47
N TRP A 207 -10.15 -26.66 14.16
CA TRP A 207 -9.92 -27.81 13.28
C TRP A 207 -8.52 -28.40 13.51
N GLY A 208 -8.46 -29.59 14.11
CA GLY A 208 -7.24 -30.39 14.29
C GLY A 208 -6.50 -30.18 15.63
N ASP A 209 -5.88 -31.26 16.11
CA ASP A 209 -5.13 -31.29 17.37
C ASP A 209 -3.83 -30.47 17.33
N ASP A 210 -3.23 -30.31 16.14
CA ASP A 210 -1.92 -29.68 15.96
C ASP A 210 -1.97 -28.21 15.53
N ARG A 211 -2.29 -27.32 16.47
CA ARG A 211 -2.33 -25.86 16.21
C ARG A 211 -0.96 -25.20 15.94
N ARG A 212 0.15 -25.96 15.86
CA ARG A 212 1.50 -25.36 15.77
C ARG A 212 1.73 -24.79 14.38
N SER A 213 1.38 -25.56 13.36
CA SER A 213 1.53 -25.17 11.95
C SER A 213 0.69 -23.94 11.61
N ILE A 214 -0.55 -23.86 12.10
CA ILE A 214 -1.45 -22.71 11.90
C ILE A 214 -0.85 -21.41 12.45
N ILE A 215 -0.33 -21.45 13.69
CA ILE A 215 0.26 -20.26 14.33
C ILE A 215 1.52 -19.79 13.59
N ILE A 216 2.35 -20.74 13.12
CA ILE A 216 3.54 -20.41 12.33
C ILE A 216 3.14 -19.80 10.98
N ALA A 217 2.17 -20.42 10.28
CA ALA A 217 1.68 -19.94 9.00
C ALA A 217 1.11 -18.52 9.12
N GLU A 218 0.27 -18.25 10.13
CA GLU A 218 -0.28 -16.92 10.42
C GLU A 218 0.84 -15.89 10.64
N THR A 219 1.85 -16.25 11.44
CA THR A 219 2.97 -15.36 11.77
C THR A 219 3.79 -15.02 10.52
N VAL A 220 4.11 -16.01 9.69
CA VAL A 220 4.89 -15.82 8.46
C VAL A 220 4.11 -14.95 7.47
N LEU A 221 2.83 -15.28 7.26
CA LEU A 221 2.01 -14.65 6.23
C LEU A 221 1.60 -13.22 6.61
N SER A 222 1.29 -12.97 7.88
CA SER A 222 1.05 -11.62 8.40
C SER A 222 2.31 -10.76 8.34
N SER A 223 3.50 -11.34 8.61
CA SER A 223 4.78 -10.62 8.51
C SER A 223 5.10 -10.24 7.06
N LEU A 224 4.85 -11.14 6.12
CA LEU A 224 4.98 -10.86 4.69
C LEU A 224 4.03 -9.75 4.25
N ALA A 225 2.76 -9.84 4.61
CA ALA A 225 1.75 -8.83 4.29
C ALA A 225 2.10 -7.45 4.87
N PHE A 226 2.53 -7.39 6.13
CA PHE A 226 3.01 -6.16 6.77
C PHE A 226 4.23 -5.58 6.04
N GLY A 227 5.25 -6.39 5.75
CA GLY A 227 6.46 -5.94 5.07
C GLY A 227 6.17 -5.35 3.69
N LEU A 228 5.32 -6.01 2.90
CA LEU A 228 4.89 -5.53 1.58
C LEU A 228 4.11 -4.22 1.68
N LEU A 229 3.16 -4.12 2.61
CA LEU A 229 2.34 -2.91 2.80
C LEU A 229 3.15 -1.73 3.34
N PHE A 230 4.10 -2.00 4.23
CA PHE A 230 5.04 -1.00 4.74
C PHE A 230 5.92 -0.46 3.63
N LEU A 231 6.50 -1.33 2.78
CA LEU A 231 7.26 -0.91 1.61
C LEU A 231 6.40 -0.09 0.63
N ALA A 232 5.16 -0.51 0.37
CA ALA A 232 4.23 0.24 -0.48
C ALA A 232 3.97 1.65 0.08
N SER A 233 3.76 1.76 1.39
CA SER A 233 3.51 3.03 2.08
C SER A 233 4.75 3.95 2.07
N LEU A 234 5.95 3.39 2.17
CA LEU A 234 7.20 4.14 2.03
C LEU A 234 7.39 4.68 0.61
N VAL A 235 7.26 3.81 -0.39
CA VAL A 235 7.38 4.22 -1.80
C VAL A 235 6.32 5.27 -2.15
N GLY A 236 5.07 5.08 -1.71
CA GLY A 236 3.98 6.05 -1.88
C GLY A 236 4.26 7.40 -1.21
N SER A 237 4.90 7.39 -0.03
CA SER A 237 5.30 8.61 0.68
C SER A 237 6.40 9.37 -0.07
N ILE A 238 7.44 8.66 -0.50
CA ILE A 238 8.55 9.24 -1.29
C ILE A 238 8.00 9.82 -2.59
N MET A 239 7.18 9.04 -3.29
CA MET A 239 6.54 9.41 -4.55
C MET A 239 5.65 10.66 -4.39
N SER A 240 4.84 10.73 -3.34
CA SER A 240 3.96 11.89 -3.12
C SER A 240 4.73 13.18 -2.85
N ILE A 241 5.86 13.11 -2.13
CA ILE A 241 6.68 14.27 -1.78
C ILE A 241 7.57 14.70 -2.96
N LYS A 242 8.34 13.77 -3.51
CA LYS A 242 9.27 14.04 -4.62
C LYS A 242 8.51 14.31 -5.91
N GLY A 243 7.46 13.56 -6.20
CA GLY A 243 6.60 13.77 -7.35
C GLY A 243 5.98 15.16 -7.37
N SER A 244 5.42 15.62 -6.25
CA SER A 244 4.88 17.00 -6.17
C SER A 244 5.97 18.05 -6.32
N SER A 245 7.17 17.83 -5.77
CA SER A 245 8.29 18.78 -5.88
C SER A 245 8.77 18.95 -7.33
N VAL A 246 8.93 17.84 -8.04
CA VAL A 246 9.37 17.82 -9.45
C VAL A 246 8.32 18.52 -10.31
N LEU A 247 7.04 18.18 -10.13
CA LEU A 247 5.94 18.80 -10.87
C LEU A 247 5.80 20.30 -10.55
N ASN A 248 5.97 20.71 -9.29
CA ASN A 248 5.97 22.13 -8.91
C ASN A 248 7.16 22.89 -9.50
N SER A 249 8.32 22.26 -9.62
CA SER A 249 9.50 22.89 -10.24
C SER A 249 9.24 23.20 -11.71
N LEU A 250 8.70 22.22 -12.45
CA LEU A 250 8.24 22.38 -13.83
C LEU A 250 7.12 23.42 -13.95
N GLY A 251 6.24 23.46 -12.96
CA GLY A 251 5.04 24.29 -12.97
C GLY A 251 5.27 25.79 -12.78
N LYS A 252 6.43 26.23 -12.28
CA LYS A 252 6.69 27.66 -11.99
C LYS A 252 6.57 28.56 -13.22
N SER A 253 7.03 28.11 -14.38
CA SER A 253 7.02 28.88 -15.63
C SER A 253 5.64 28.95 -16.28
N ILE A 254 4.81 27.93 -16.05
CA ILE A 254 3.51 27.73 -16.71
C ILE A 254 2.32 27.80 -15.76
N SER A 255 2.53 28.23 -14.51
CA SER A 255 1.50 28.35 -13.46
C SER A 255 0.78 27.03 -13.12
N LEU A 256 1.52 25.91 -13.12
CA LEU A 256 1.03 24.62 -12.62
C LEU A 256 1.43 24.42 -11.16
N SER A 257 0.56 23.77 -10.39
CA SER A 257 0.85 23.39 -9.00
C SER A 257 0.45 21.93 -8.77
N ALA A 258 1.31 21.16 -8.14
CA ALA A 258 1.06 19.79 -7.75
C ALA A 258 0.98 19.66 -6.23
N ASP A 259 -0.10 19.02 -5.77
CA ASP A 259 -0.38 18.75 -4.38
C ASP A 259 -0.25 17.27 -4.06
N LYS A 260 0.31 16.98 -2.88
CA LYS A 260 0.47 15.62 -2.36
C LYS A 260 -0.85 15.06 -1.80
N GLY A 261 -1.10 13.78 -2.06
CA GLY A 261 -2.26 13.04 -1.58
C GLY A 261 -2.21 12.64 -0.10
N SER A 262 -2.39 13.59 0.81
CA SER A 262 -2.27 13.33 2.26
C SER A 262 -3.28 12.31 2.80
N ARG A 263 -4.51 12.27 2.25
CA ARG A 263 -5.57 11.36 2.70
C ARG A 263 -5.28 9.90 2.35
N VAL A 264 -4.79 9.63 1.14
CA VAL A 264 -4.32 8.31 0.70
C VAL A 264 -3.22 7.81 1.60
N LEU A 265 -2.25 8.69 1.88
CA LEU A 265 -1.13 8.38 2.74
C LEU A 265 -1.60 7.98 4.14
N GLY A 266 -2.56 8.73 4.70
CA GLY A 266 -3.17 8.42 5.98
C GLY A 266 -3.82 7.04 6.01
N VAL A 267 -4.55 6.67 4.95
CA VAL A 267 -5.18 5.34 4.85
C VAL A 267 -4.15 4.22 4.72
N ALA A 268 -3.10 4.42 3.91
CA ALA A 268 -2.01 3.44 3.72
C ALA A 268 -1.25 3.16 5.03
N TRP A 269 -0.89 4.21 5.77
CA TRP A 269 -0.26 4.07 7.08
C TRP A 269 -1.21 3.47 8.12
N THR A 270 -2.50 3.81 8.08
CA THR A 270 -3.51 3.19 8.96
C THR A 270 -3.59 1.68 8.73
N ALA A 271 -3.67 1.25 7.47
CA ALA A 271 -3.67 -0.16 7.11
C ALA A 271 -2.37 -0.87 7.55
N THR A 272 -1.23 -0.19 7.41
CA THR A 272 0.08 -0.68 7.86
C THR A 272 0.12 -0.91 9.37
N VAL A 273 -0.44 0.02 10.16
CA VAL A 273 -0.52 -0.11 11.63
C VAL A 273 -1.41 -1.29 12.03
N PHE A 274 -2.56 -1.49 11.38
CA PHE A 274 -3.40 -2.66 11.66
C PHE A 274 -2.66 -3.97 11.36
N MET A 275 -1.93 -4.05 10.24
CA MET A 275 -1.12 -5.23 9.94
C MET A 275 0.02 -5.43 10.93
N LEU A 276 0.64 -4.37 11.44
CA LEU A 276 1.64 -4.46 12.51
C LEU A 276 1.04 -5.09 13.79
N PHE A 277 -0.18 -4.68 14.18
CA PHE A 277 -0.86 -5.27 15.34
C PHE A 277 -1.13 -6.77 15.14
N VAL A 278 -1.52 -7.19 13.93
CA VAL A 278 -1.71 -8.61 13.60
C VAL A 278 -0.40 -9.39 13.78
N VAL A 279 0.71 -8.87 13.24
CA VAL A 279 2.05 -9.49 13.37
C VAL A 279 2.47 -9.64 14.82
N LEU A 280 2.28 -8.59 15.63
CA LEU A 280 2.63 -8.62 17.06
C LEU A 280 1.80 -9.67 17.83
N MET A 281 0.50 -9.77 17.54
CA MET A 281 -0.36 -10.78 18.17
C MET A 281 0.00 -12.21 17.75
N ALA A 282 0.21 -12.45 16.46
CA ALA A 282 0.61 -13.75 15.93
C ALA A 282 1.97 -14.21 16.51
N SER A 283 2.94 -13.28 16.53
CA SER A 283 4.26 -13.52 17.12
C SER A 283 4.17 -13.82 18.61
N GLY A 284 3.32 -13.10 19.36
CA GLY A 284 3.06 -13.36 20.76
C GLY A 284 2.51 -14.78 21.01
N ALA A 285 1.51 -15.18 20.23
CA ALA A 285 0.93 -16.52 20.30
C ALA A 285 1.95 -17.63 19.96
N TRP A 286 2.81 -17.39 18.97
CA TRP A 286 3.91 -18.28 18.61
C TRP A 286 4.92 -18.44 19.77
N LEU A 287 5.35 -17.32 20.37
CA LEU A 287 6.29 -17.33 21.50
C LEU A 287 5.70 -18.04 22.73
N GLU A 288 4.43 -17.81 23.05
CA GLU A 288 3.75 -18.51 24.14
C GLU A 288 3.71 -20.02 23.92
N LYS A 289 3.38 -20.47 22.69
CA LYS A 289 3.34 -21.89 22.37
C LYS A 289 4.73 -22.53 22.40
N ARG A 290 5.75 -21.82 21.92
CA ARG A 290 7.16 -22.25 22.01
C ARG A 290 7.62 -22.39 23.46
N ARG A 291 7.28 -21.44 24.34
CA ARG A 291 7.59 -21.51 25.78
C ARG A 291 6.91 -22.69 26.47
N ARG A 292 5.62 -22.95 26.21
CA ARG A 292 4.90 -24.10 26.80
C ARG A 292 5.48 -25.43 26.33
N SER A 293 5.91 -25.52 25.08
CA SER A 293 6.53 -26.73 24.53
C SER A 293 7.86 -27.06 25.21
N LYS A 294 8.66 -26.04 25.59
CA LYS A 294 9.88 -26.23 26.39
C LYS A 294 9.59 -26.71 27.82
N LYS A 295 8.58 -26.14 28.49
CA LYS A 295 8.17 -26.56 29.85
C LYS A 295 7.67 -28.00 29.93
N ILE A 296 7.01 -28.51 28.88
CA ILE A 296 6.58 -29.92 28.85
C ILE A 296 7.79 -30.87 28.71
N PHE A 297 8.86 -30.41 28.07
CA PHE A 297 10.11 -31.17 27.94
C PHE A 297 10.97 -31.12 29.22
N GLU A 298 10.82 -30.08 30.04
CA GLU A 298 11.36 -30.03 31.42
C GLU A 298 10.46 -30.85 32.36
N ILE A 299 10.81 -32.12 32.54
CA ILE A 299 10.11 -33.12 33.37
C ILE A 299 10.10 -32.72 34.86
N TYR A 300 8.96 -32.86 35.54
CA TYR A 300 8.87 -32.75 37.01
C TYR A 300 9.15 -34.11 37.69
N PRO A 301 9.91 -34.17 38.80
CA PRO A 301 10.00 -35.39 39.61
C PRO A 301 8.64 -35.67 40.26
N TYR A 302 8.05 -36.84 39.98
CA TYR A 302 6.88 -37.32 40.71
C TYR A 302 7.35 -38.17 41.89
N ARG A 303 7.14 -37.67 43.11
CA ARG A 303 7.42 -38.43 44.35
C ARG A 303 6.20 -39.28 44.66
N GLY A 304 6.27 -40.58 44.35
CA GLY A 304 5.24 -41.54 44.74
C GLY A 304 5.16 -41.68 46.26
N ASP A 305 3.95 -41.73 46.81
CA ASP A 305 3.72 -41.72 48.27
C ASP A 305 3.91 -43.10 48.93
N LYS A 306 4.34 -44.13 48.17
CA LYS A 306 4.57 -45.48 48.69
C LYS A 306 5.71 -46.18 47.93
N GLY A 307 6.85 -46.33 48.60
CA GLY A 307 8.00 -47.07 48.08
C GLY A 307 9.01 -46.19 47.35
N ASN A 308 10.28 -46.54 47.46
CA ASN A 308 11.49 -45.77 47.11
C ASN A 308 11.68 -45.41 45.61
N ASP A 309 10.62 -45.41 44.80
CA ASP A 309 10.72 -45.31 43.35
C ASP A 309 10.35 -43.88 42.90
N THR A 310 11.34 -43.14 42.40
CA THR A 310 11.14 -41.83 41.76
C THR A 310 10.66 -42.05 40.33
N PHE A 311 9.45 -41.58 40.02
CA PHE A 311 8.89 -41.64 38.67
C PHE A 311 9.10 -40.30 37.95
N TRP A 312 9.52 -40.35 36.69
CA TRP A 312 9.72 -39.19 35.83
C TRP A 312 8.76 -39.29 34.64
N THR A 313 7.83 -38.34 34.49
CA THR A 313 6.84 -38.36 33.39
C THR A 313 7.07 -37.18 32.45
N GLY A 314 7.46 -37.46 31.20
CA GLY A 314 7.53 -36.48 30.12
C GLY A 314 6.54 -36.81 29.01
N SER A 315 5.99 -35.80 28.33
CA SER A 315 5.15 -36.03 27.15
C SER A 315 5.86 -35.49 25.92
N ALA A 316 6.23 -36.39 25.01
CA ALA A 316 6.79 -36.05 23.71
C ALA A 316 5.88 -36.67 22.65
N TYR A 317 5.13 -35.81 21.93
CA TYR A 317 4.36 -36.16 20.72
C TYR A 317 3.40 -37.35 20.89
N GLY A 318 2.19 -37.09 21.38
CA GLY A 318 1.10 -38.09 21.38
C GLY A 318 1.25 -39.22 22.39
N ASP A 319 2.48 -39.66 22.69
CA ASP A 319 2.79 -40.69 23.66
C ASP A 319 3.35 -40.08 24.95
N ARG A 320 2.76 -40.46 26.08
CA ARG A 320 3.30 -40.15 27.40
C ARG A 320 4.35 -41.22 27.72
N VAL A 321 5.62 -40.86 27.63
CA VAL A 321 6.72 -41.77 28.00
C VAL A 321 7.03 -41.57 29.48
N GLY A 322 6.72 -42.58 30.29
CA GLY A 322 7.13 -42.64 31.69
C GLY A 322 8.47 -43.36 31.81
N ILE A 323 9.46 -42.74 32.44
CA ILE A 323 10.74 -43.39 32.73
C ILE A 323 10.65 -43.97 34.14
N VAL A 324 10.90 -45.28 34.27
CA VAL A 324 10.93 -46.02 35.55
C VAL A 324 12.35 -46.55 35.74
N GLY A 325 13.12 -45.91 36.62
CA GLY A 325 14.53 -46.30 36.84
C GLY A 325 15.43 -46.04 35.62
N ASN A 326 16.45 -46.89 35.41
CA ASN A 326 17.39 -46.79 34.28
C ASN A 326 16.85 -47.35 32.95
N ASP A 327 15.63 -47.89 32.94
CA ASP A 327 15.03 -48.48 31.75
C ASP A 327 13.96 -47.55 31.16
N VAL A 328 14.07 -47.31 29.85
CA VAL A 328 13.08 -46.53 29.08
C VAL A 328 11.91 -47.45 28.75
N LEU A 329 10.84 -47.38 29.53
CA LEU A 329 9.57 -48.04 29.20
C LEU A 329 8.71 -47.10 28.36
N ALA A 330 8.56 -47.40 27.07
CA ALA A 330 7.50 -46.80 26.26
C ALA A 330 6.16 -47.35 26.77
N MET A 331 5.37 -46.54 27.49
CA MET A 331 4.02 -46.88 27.88
C MET A 331 3.03 -46.39 26.82
N GLU A 332 2.55 -47.31 25.98
CA GLU A 332 1.43 -47.07 25.08
C GLU A 332 0.13 -47.19 25.89
N PHE A 333 -0.45 -46.04 26.29
CA PHE A 333 -1.75 -46.01 26.95
C PHE A 333 -2.86 -46.19 25.90
N ARG A 334 -3.33 -47.43 25.74
CA ARG A 334 -4.58 -47.72 25.02
C ARG A 334 -5.75 -47.42 25.96
N ASP A 335 -6.65 -46.52 25.56
CA ASP A 335 -7.72 -45.87 26.35
C ASP A 335 -8.77 -46.80 27.01
N ASP A 336 -8.58 -48.12 27.02
CA ASP A 336 -9.67 -49.04 27.31
C ASP A 336 -9.22 -50.27 28.11
N GLN A 337 -8.82 -50.10 29.37
CA GLN A 337 -8.81 -51.20 30.34
C GLN A 337 -9.16 -50.72 31.76
N ARG A 338 -10.39 -51.05 32.19
CA ARG A 338 -10.80 -51.04 33.60
C ARG A 338 -9.86 -51.92 34.42
N TRP A 339 -9.47 -51.43 35.60
CA TRP A 339 -8.73 -52.13 36.63
C TRP A 339 -9.26 -53.57 36.87
N ARG A 340 -8.55 -54.59 36.37
CA ARG A 340 -8.60 -55.94 36.93
C ARG A 340 -7.29 -56.20 37.68
N LYS A 341 -7.42 -56.24 39.00
CA LYS A 341 -6.38 -56.67 39.93
C LYS A 341 -6.17 -58.17 39.74
N ASN A 342 -5.14 -58.57 39.00
CA ASN A 342 -4.73 -59.98 38.90
C ASN A 342 -3.64 -60.26 39.94
N GLU A 343 -4.07 -60.73 41.10
CA GLU A 343 -3.21 -61.47 42.03
C GLU A 343 -2.93 -62.84 41.43
N ARG A 344 -1.71 -63.06 40.93
CA ARG A 344 -1.07 -64.39 40.86
C ARG A 344 0.37 -64.24 40.38
N GLN A 345 1.32 -64.38 41.31
CA GLN A 345 2.38 -65.40 41.27
C GLN A 345 3.40 -65.16 42.40
N ARG A 346 3.25 -65.93 43.47
CA ARG A 346 4.36 -66.46 44.28
C ARG A 346 3.96 -67.89 44.65
N GLN A 347 4.61 -68.86 44.05
CA GLN A 347 4.90 -70.16 44.66
C GLN A 347 6.40 -70.22 44.84
#